data_AF-A0A251WHC7-F1
#
_entry.id   AF-A0A251WHC7-F1
#
_cell.length_a   1.000
_cell.length_b   1.000
_cell.length_c   1.000
_cell.angle_alpha   90.00
_cell.angle_beta   90.00
_cell.angle_gamma   90.00
#
_symmetry.space_group_name_H-M   'P 1'
#
loop_
_entity.id
_entity.type
_entity.pdbx_description
1 polymer ?
#
loop_
_entity_poly.entity_id
_entity_poly.type
_entity_poly.pdbx_seq_one_letter_code
_entity_poly.pdbx_strand_id
1 'polypeptide(L)'
;FYVGFVQILALGRQNKMTGAAEQYQYILRDESMHCNFGIDLINQIKLENPHLWTPEFREELKALFRKAVELEYRYAEDTMPRGVLGLNANMFKEYLRFIANRRAQQIGLDVLYPGAENPFPWMSEMIDLKKERNFFETRVIEYQTGGALSWD
;
A
#
# COMPACT_ATOMS: atom_id res chain seq x y z
N PHE A 1 0.08 -7.06 -1.66
CA PHE A 1 -0.96 -6.15 -1.09
C PHE A 1 -1.22 -4.94 -1.98
N TYR A 2 -0.21 -4.09 -2.24
CA TYR A 2 -0.40 -2.77 -2.84
C TYR A 2 -1.19 -2.73 -4.16
N VAL A 3 -1.15 -3.78 -4.98
CA VAL A 3 -1.93 -3.88 -6.22
C VAL A 3 -3.44 -3.78 -5.95
N GLY A 4 -3.96 -4.62 -5.05
CA GLY A 4 -5.38 -4.67 -4.73
C GLY A 4 -5.90 -3.39 -4.04
N PHE A 5 -5.08 -2.76 -3.19
CA PHE A 5 -5.45 -1.49 -2.56
C PHE A 5 -5.66 -0.39 -3.59
N VAL A 6 -4.74 -0.22 -4.55
CA VAL A 6 -4.89 0.79 -5.60
C VAL A 6 -6.17 0.57 -6.41
N GLN A 7 -6.51 -0.68 -6.74
CA GLN A 7 -7.73 -1.00 -7.50
C GLN A 7 -9.01 -0.53 -6.77
N ILE A 8 -9.15 -0.87 -5.49
CA ILE A 8 -10.34 -0.49 -4.69
C ILE A 8 -10.35 1.01 -4.36
N LEU A 9 -9.19 1.59 -4.02
CA LEU A 9 -9.11 3.02 -3.70
C LEU A 9 -9.32 3.90 -4.95
N ALA A 10 -8.96 3.41 -6.15
CA ALA A 10 -9.27 4.08 -7.40
C ALA A 10 -10.78 4.16 -7.67
N LEU A 11 -11.55 3.14 -7.29
CA LEU A 11 -13.02 3.20 -7.30
C LEU A 11 -13.52 4.27 -6.31
N GLY A 12 -12.98 4.28 -5.09
CA GLY A 12 -13.30 5.28 -4.07
C GLY A 12 -13.10 6.72 -4.57
N ARG A 13 -12.00 7.00 -5.28
CA ARG A 13 -11.72 8.31 -5.89
C ARG A 13 -12.74 8.75 -6.94
N GLN A 14 -13.44 7.80 -7.55
CA GLN A 14 -14.53 8.07 -8.50
C GLN A 14 -15.91 8.07 -7.82
N ASN A 15 -15.96 8.20 -6.49
CA ASN A 15 -17.17 8.11 -5.68
C ASN A 15 -17.92 6.78 -5.85
N LYS A 16 -17.19 5.69 -6.15
CA LYS A 16 -17.74 4.33 -6.27
C LYS A 16 -17.25 3.47 -5.11
N MET A 17 -18.13 2.60 -4.61
CA MET A 17 -17.81 1.66 -3.51
C MET A 17 -17.19 2.37 -2.30
N THR A 18 -17.69 3.56 -1.94
CA THR A 18 -17.10 4.44 -0.92
C THR A 18 -16.96 3.76 0.45
N GLY A 19 -17.95 2.96 0.87
CA GLY A 19 -17.85 2.17 2.10
C GLY A 19 -16.73 1.13 2.08
N ALA A 20 -16.53 0.45 0.95
CA ALA A 20 -15.41 -0.49 0.81
C ALA A 20 -14.06 0.24 0.76
N ALA A 21 -13.98 1.38 0.07
CA ALA A 21 -12.78 2.21 0.03
C ALA A 21 -12.39 2.72 1.41
N GLU A 22 -13.35 3.11 2.26
CA GLU A 22 -13.10 3.53 3.65
C GLU A 22 -12.55 2.37 4.49
N GLN A 23 -13.12 1.16 4.38
CA GLN A 23 -12.57 -0.02 5.06
C GLN A 23 -11.13 -0.32 4.62
N TYR A 24 -10.85 -0.22 3.31
CA TYR A 24 -9.49 -0.39 2.79
C TYR A 24 -8.52 0.68 3.29
N GLN A 25 -8.98 1.91 3.55
CA GLN A 25 -8.13 2.94 4.17
C GLN A 25 -7.73 2.57 5.60
N TYR A 26 -8.66 2.01 6.39
CA TYR A 26 -8.34 1.53 7.74
C TYR A 26 -7.34 0.37 7.71
N ILE A 27 -7.55 -0.62 6.83
CA ILE A 27 -6.60 -1.73 6.68
C ILE A 27 -5.23 -1.19 6.24
N LEU A 28 -5.19 -0.26 5.28
CA LEU A 28 -3.93 0.31 4.79
C LEU A 28 -3.15 1.04 5.89
N ARG A 29 -3.86 1.70 6.81
CA ARG A 29 -3.28 2.35 7.98
C ARG A 29 -2.62 1.32 8.90
N ASP A 30 -3.32 0.24 9.21
CA ASP A 30 -2.80 -0.81 10.09
C ASP A 30 -1.61 -1.53 9.46
N GLU A 31 -1.70 -1.90 8.18
CA GLU A 31 -0.61 -2.51 7.43
C GLU A 31 0.62 -1.60 7.32
N SER A 32 0.42 -0.28 7.27
CA SER A 32 1.53 0.68 7.31
C SER A 32 2.24 0.67 8.66
N MET A 33 1.50 0.50 9.77
CA MET A 33 2.09 0.34 11.11
C MET A 33 2.81 -1.00 11.25
N HIS A 34 2.22 -2.11 10.80
CA HIS A 34 2.86 -3.43 10.78
C HIS A 34 4.17 -3.41 9.99
N CYS A 35 4.16 -2.80 8.81
CA CYS A 35 5.34 -2.70 7.97
C CYS A 35 6.46 -1.87 8.64
N ASN A 36 6.13 -0.72 9.23
CA ASN A 36 7.10 0.10 9.94
C ASN A 36 7.69 -0.63 11.14
N PHE A 37 6.86 -1.31 11.93
CA PHE A 37 7.35 -2.14 13.04
C PHE A 37 8.32 -3.23 12.56
N GLY A 38 7.99 -3.93 11.46
CA GLY A 38 8.87 -4.95 10.89
C GLY A 38 10.22 -4.38 10.43
N ILE A 39 10.22 -3.18 9.83
CA ILE A 39 11.43 -2.47 9.43
C ILE A 39 12.30 -2.14 10.66
N ASP A 40 11.69 -1.58 11.71
CA ASP A 40 12.38 -1.22 12.94
C ASP A 40 12.99 -2.46 13.60
N LEU A 41 12.24 -3.55 13.65
CA LEU A 41 12.71 -4.84 14.18
C LEU A 41 13.92 -5.38 13.39
N ILE A 42 13.86 -5.40 12.06
CA ILE A 42 14.98 -5.85 11.22
C ILE A 42 16.21 -4.99 11.46
N ASN A 43 16.04 -3.67 11.53
CA ASN A 43 17.16 -2.75 11.76
C ASN A 43 17.75 -2.89 13.16
N GLN A 44 16.93 -3.13 14.18
CA GLN A 44 17.41 -3.37 15.54
C GLN A 44 18.20 -4.68 15.63
N ILE A 45 17.71 -5.78 15.03
CA ILE A 45 18.41 -7.06 14.99
C ILE A 45 19.78 -6.90 14.31
N LYS A 46 19.84 -6.18 13.18
CA LYS A 46 21.11 -5.88 12.49
C LYS A 46 22.06 -5.05 13.33
N LEU A 47 21.55 -4.06 14.08
CA LEU A 47 22.34 -3.21 14.94
C LEU A 47 22.97 -4.00 16.09
N GLU A 48 22.19 -4.88 16.72
CA GLU A 48 22.64 -5.75 17.81
C GLU A 48 23.56 -6.89 17.32
N ASN A 49 23.37 -7.34 16.07
CA ASN A 49 24.08 -8.47 15.50
C ASN A 49 24.68 -8.14 14.11
N PRO A 50 25.69 -7.25 13.99
CA PRO A 50 26.19 -6.78 12.69
C PRO A 50 26.76 -7.89 11.81
N HIS A 51 27.25 -8.97 12.41
CA HIS A 51 27.81 -10.14 11.71
C HIS A 51 26.76 -10.90 10.87
N LEU A 52 25.47 -10.75 11.16
CA LEU A 52 24.39 -11.33 10.35
C LEU A 52 24.18 -10.58 9.02
N TRP A 53 24.62 -9.32 8.92
CA TRP A 53 24.41 -8.47 7.75
C TRP A 53 25.49 -8.66 6.67
N THR A 54 25.69 -9.92 6.26
CA THR A 54 26.74 -10.29 5.30
C THR A 54 26.38 -9.84 3.87
N PRO A 55 27.36 -9.76 2.95
CA PRO A 55 27.08 -9.55 1.54
C PRO A 55 26.13 -10.60 0.94
N GLU A 56 26.30 -11.87 1.32
CA GLU A 56 25.50 -12.99 0.80
C GLU A 56 24.04 -12.87 1.24
N PHE A 57 23.80 -12.54 2.51
CA PHE A 57 22.45 -12.35 3.03
C PHE A 57 21.75 -11.15 2.36
N ARG A 58 22.50 -10.08 2.09
CA ARG A 58 21.97 -8.94 1.32
C ARG A 58 21.55 -9.35 -0.09
N GLU A 59 22.35 -10.15 -0.80
CA GLU A 59 21.98 -10.62 -2.13
C GLU A 59 20.79 -11.58 -2.12
N GLU A 60 20.67 -12.43 -1.09
CA GLU A 60 19.48 -13.25 -0.87
C GLU A 60 18.22 -12.38 -0.72
N LEU A 61 18.28 -11.35 0.13
CA LEU A 61 17.17 -10.41 0.30
C LEU A 61 16.82 -9.70 -1.00
N LYS A 62 17.81 -9.22 -1.77
CA LYS A 62 17.58 -8.61 -3.09
C LYS A 62 16.88 -9.59 -4.04
N ALA A 63 17.25 -10.87 -4.04
CA ALA A 63 16.59 -11.89 -4.85
C ALA A 63 15.13 -12.12 -4.41
N LEU A 64 14.86 -12.14 -3.11
CA LEU A 64 13.51 -12.24 -2.56
C LEU A 64 12.63 -11.04 -2.95
N PHE A 65 13.15 -9.82 -2.85
CA PHE A 65 12.44 -8.62 -3.31
C PHE A 65 12.11 -8.70 -4.80
N ARG A 66 13.06 -9.13 -5.63
CA ARG A 66 12.83 -9.28 -7.09
C ARG A 66 11.75 -10.31 -7.38
N LYS A 67 11.79 -11.46 -6.71
CA LYS A 67 10.77 -12.51 -6.84
C LYS A 67 9.40 -12.02 -6.38
N ALA A 68 9.32 -11.28 -5.28
CA ALA A 68 8.06 -10.72 -4.78
C ALA A 68 7.45 -9.73 -5.78
N VAL A 69 8.26 -8.83 -6.35
CA VAL A 69 7.81 -7.89 -7.39
C VAL A 69 7.29 -8.62 -8.62
N GLU A 70 7.98 -9.66 -9.08
CA GLU A 70 7.55 -10.45 -10.23
C GLU A 70 6.21 -11.15 -9.99
N LEU A 71 6.03 -11.76 -8.81
CA LEU A 71 4.78 -12.43 -8.44
C LEU A 71 3.61 -11.43 -8.34
N GLU A 72 3.81 -10.28 -7.71
CA GLU A 72 2.78 -9.23 -7.61
C GLU A 72 2.47 -8.60 -8.97
N TYR A 73 3.45 -8.49 -9.87
CA TYR A 73 3.21 -8.01 -11.24
C TYR A 73 2.34 -8.98 -12.02
N ARG A 74 2.64 -10.29 -11.97
CA ARG A 74 1.79 -11.32 -12.59
C ARG A 74 0.36 -11.28 -12.04
N TYR A 75 0.21 -11.12 -10.73
CA TYR A 75 -1.09 -10.92 -10.11
C TYR A 75 -1.83 -9.67 -10.64
N ALA A 76 -1.12 -8.57 -10.88
CA ALA A 76 -1.69 -7.37 -11.50
C ALA A 76 -2.13 -7.61 -12.95
N GLU A 77 -1.37 -8.39 -13.73
CA GLU A 77 -1.77 -8.78 -15.09
C GLU A 77 -3.02 -9.66 -15.09
N ASP A 78 -3.08 -10.67 -14.21
CA ASP A 78 -4.21 -11.59 -14.10
C ASP A 78 -5.50 -10.87 -13.65
N THR A 79 -5.40 -9.90 -12.76
CA THR A 79 -6.56 -9.13 -12.26
C THR A 79 -6.98 -7.98 -13.16
N MET A 80 -6.11 -7.52 -14.08
CA MET A 80 -6.39 -6.40 -14.99
C MET A 80 -5.87 -6.65 -16.42
N PRO A 81 -6.30 -7.73 -17.10
CA PRO A 81 -5.74 -8.12 -18.40
C PRO A 81 -6.02 -7.11 -19.52
N ARG A 82 -7.02 -6.23 -19.35
CA ARG A 82 -7.38 -5.15 -20.30
C ARG A 82 -7.28 -3.75 -19.69
N GLY A 83 -6.72 -3.64 -18.48
CA GLY A 83 -6.82 -2.44 -17.66
C GLY A 83 -8.26 -2.17 -17.17
N VAL A 84 -8.40 -1.27 -16.20
CA VAL A 84 -9.68 -0.86 -15.62
C VAL A 84 -9.55 0.55 -15.04
N LEU A 85 -10.54 1.43 -15.29
CA LEU A 85 -10.59 2.77 -14.68
C LEU A 85 -9.34 3.65 -14.92
N GLY A 86 -8.69 3.50 -16.08
CA GLY A 86 -7.45 4.21 -16.39
C GLY A 86 -6.18 3.59 -15.76
N LEU A 87 -6.34 2.50 -15.01
CA LEU A 87 -5.24 1.68 -14.51
C LEU A 87 -4.87 0.62 -15.54
N ASN A 88 -3.58 0.32 -15.66
CA ASN A 88 -3.09 -0.80 -16.46
C ASN A 88 -1.91 -1.49 -15.76
N ALA A 89 -1.61 -2.72 -16.17
CA ALA A 89 -0.57 -3.54 -15.53
C ALA A 89 0.82 -2.88 -15.55
N ASN A 90 1.16 -2.10 -16.58
CA ASN A 90 2.45 -1.41 -16.65
C ASN A 90 2.61 -0.35 -15.53
N MET A 91 1.54 0.38 -15.20
CA MET A 91 1.57 1.30 -14.06
C MET A 91 1.80 0.54 -12.74
N PHE A 92 1.23 -0.65 -12.59
CA PHE A 92 1.47 -1.47 -11.40
C PHE A 92 2.89 -2.00 -11.30
N LYS A 93 3.49 -2.38 -12.43
CA LYS A 93 4.91 -2.77 -12.48
C LYS A 93 5.80 -1.67 -11.93
N GLU A 94 5.56 -0.45 -12.37
CA GLU A 94 6.35 0.71 -11.97
C GLU A 94 6.13 1.06 -10.49
N TYR A 95 4.87 1.06 -10.06
CA TYR A 95 4.53 1.27 -8.65
C TYR A 95 5.13 0.21 -7.72
N LEU A 96 5.11 -1.07 -8.10
CA LEU A 96 5.70 -2.16 -7.33
C LEU A 96 7.21 -2.00 -7.19
N ARG A 97 7.89 -1.56 -8.25
CA ARG A 97 9.34 -1.26 -8.23
C ARG A 97 9.65 -0.08 -7.31
N PHE A 98 8.86 0.99 -7.38
CA PHE A 98 8.97 2.13 -6.49
C PHE A 98 8.82 1.73 -5.02
N ILE A 99 7.79 0.96 -4.67
CA ILE A 99 7.58 0.47 -3.31
C ILE A 99 8.72 -0.47 -2.88
N ALA A 100 9.16 -1.38 -3.75
CA ALA A 100 10.26 -2.29 -3.45
C ALA A 100 11.55 -1.54 -3.13
N ASN A 101 11.89 -0.50 -3.90
CA ASN A 101 13.04 0.36 -3.60
C ASN A 101 12.91 1.02 -2.22
N ARG A 102 11.75 1.63 -1.94
CA ARG A 102 11.50 2.28 -0.65
C ARG A 102 11.70 1.30 0.51
N ARG A 103 11.13 0.09 0.43
CA ARG A 103 11.25 -0.94 1.48
C ARG A 103 12.67 -1.49 1.60
N ALA A 104 13.35 -1.73 0.49
CA ALA A 104 14.73 -2.20 0.48
C ALA A 104 15.67 -1.17 1.14
N GLN A 105 15.53 0.11 0.79
CA GLN A 105 16.34 1.19 1.36
C GLN A 105 16.07 1.39 2.86
N GLN A 106 14.82 1.23 3.31
CA GLN A 106 14.47 1.33 4.73
C GLN A 106 15.17 0.28 5.61
N ILE A 107 15.57 -0.86 5.03
CA ILE A 107 16.37 -1.88 5.71
C ILE A 107 17.85 -1.85 5.28
N GLY A 108 18.32 -0.78 4.62
CA GLY A 108 19.73 -0.59 4.27
C GLY A 108 20.23 -1.43 3.10
N LEU A 109 19.36 -1.82 2.17
CA LEU A 109 19.75 -2.36 0.86
C LEU A 109 19.87 -1.25 -0.18
N ASP A 110 20.66 -1.50 -1.22
CA ASP A 110 20.76 -0.62 -2.38
C ASP A 110 19.44 -0.56 -3.17
N VAL A 111 19.29 0.49 -3.97
CA VAL A 111 18.19 0.61 -4.94
C VAL A 111 18.19 -0.59 -5.88
N LEU A 112 17.04 -1.26 -6.00
CA LEU A 112 16.89 -2.47 -6.81
C LEU A 112 16.51 -2.14 -8.26
N TYR A 113 15.74 -1.07 -8.45
CA TYR A 113 15.18 -0.63 -9.74
C TYR A 113 15.46 0.86 -9.94
N PRO A 114 16.63 1.24 -10.49
CA PRO A 114 16.94 2.64 -10.77
C PRO A 114 15.92 3.29 -11.71
N GLY A 115 15.53 4.53 -11.40
CA GLY A 115 14.54 5.28 -12.19
C GLY A 115 13.09 4.87 -11.94
N ALA A 116 12.81 3.99 -10.97
CA ALA A 116 11.44 3.64 -10.63
C ALA A 116 10.68 4.80 -9.96
N GLU A 117 9.57 5.23 -10.54
CA GLU A 117 8.76 6.35 -10.06
C GLU A 117 7.39 5.91 -9.50
N ASN A 118 6.70 6.79 -8.77
CA ASN A 118 5.36 6.51 -8.28
C ASN A 118 4.30 7.00 -9.29
N PRO A 119 3.64 6.12 -10.06
CA PRO A 119 2.57 6.52 -10.98
C PRO A 119 1.25 6.84 -10.27
N PHE A 120 1.15 6.59 -8.96
CA PHE A 120 -0.03 6.86 -8.13
C PHE A 120 0.33 7.79 -6.96
N PRO A 121 0.66 9.08 -7.21
CA PRO A 121 1.08 10.02 -6.16
C PRO A 121 0.03 10.17 -5.05
N TRP A 122 -1.24 10.06 -5.41
CA TRP A 122 -2.36 10.09 -4.48
C TRP A 122 -2.42 8.93 -3.49
N MET A 123 -1.74 7.81 -3.77
CA MET A 123 -1.63 6.72 -2.79
C MET A 123 -0.79 7.16 -1.59
N SER A 124 0.24 7.98 -1.81
CA SER A 124 1.03 8.56 -0.72
C SER A 124 0.18 9.48 0.14
N GLU A 125 -0.65 10.33 -0.48
CA GLU A 125 -1.58 11.22 0.24
C GLU A 125 -2.56 10.43 1.12
N MET A 126 -3.06 9.28 0.64
CA MET A 126 -3.95 8.41 1.40
C MET A 126 -3.26 7.71 2.58
N ILE A 127 -1.97 7.40 2.47
CA ILE A 127 -1.17 6.81 3.55
C ILE A 127 -0.78 7.89 4.58
N ASP A 128 -0.49 9.11 4.11
CA ASP A 128 -0.06 10.25 4.93
C ASP A 128 -1.24 11.03 5.54
N LEU A 129 -2.49 10.60 5.31
CA LEU A 129 -3.74 11.12 5.88
C LEU A 129 -3.90 10.85 7.39
N LYS A 130 -2.79 10.95 8.11
CA LYS A 130 -2.66 10.91 9.57
C LYS A 130 -3.16 12.18 10.25
N LYS A 131 -3.72 13.16 9.53
CA LYS A 131 -4.27 14.37 10.13
C LYS A 131 -5.77 14.49 9.86
N GLU A 132 -6.50 14.28 10.95
CA GLU A 132 -7.83 14.85 11.20
C GLU A 132 -8.97 14.26 10.38
N ARG A 133 -9.50 13.12 10.83
CA ARG A 133 -10.94 13.14 11.13
C ARG A 133 -11.07 13.31 12.63
N ASN A 134 -11.38 14.52 13.05
CA ASN A 134 -11.89 14.75 14.40
C ASN A 134 -13.14 13.88 14.54
N PHE A 135 -13.17 13.05 15.59
CA PHE A 135 -14.33 12.22 15.95
C PHE A 135 -15.62 13.07 16.09
N PHE A 136 -15.47 14.39 16.28
CA PHE A 136 -16.54 15.38 16.37
C PHE A 136 -17.00 15.98 15.03
N GLU A 137 -16.28 15.77 13.93
CA GLU A 137 -16.64 16.30 12.59
C GLU A 137 -17.37 15.29 11.72
N THR A 138 -17.29 14.00 12.07
CA THR A 138 -18.18 12.99 11.48
C THR A 138 -19.54 13.18 12.13
N ARG A 139 -20.45 13.92 11.50
CA ARG A 139 -21.86 13.92 11.91
C ARG A 139 -22.30 12.46 11.98
N VAL A 140 -22.73 12.01 13.16
CA VAL A 140 -23.40 10.73 13.34
C VAL A 140 -24.69 10.79 12.51
N ILE A 141 -24.65 10.29 11.27
CA ILE A 141 -25.85 10.18 10.42
C ILE A 141 -26.58 8.85 10.70
N GLU A 142 -25.98 7.95 11.47
CA GLU A 142 -26.62 6.75 12.02
C GLU A 142 -27.30 7.05 13.36
N TYR A 143 -28.26 7.97 13.33
CA TYR A 143 -29.49 7.75 14.06
C TYR A 143 -30.61 8.16 13.11
N GLN A 144 -31.01 7.23 12.22
CA GLN A 144 -32.44 7.15 11.97
C GLN A 144 -33.06 6.68 13.29
N THR A 145 -33.51 7.62 14.09
CA THR A 145 -34.59 7.39 15.05
C THR A 145 -35.66 6.61 14.30
N GLY A 146 -36.00 5.41 14.77
CA GLY A 146 -36.87 4.43 14.09
C GLY A 146 -38.34 4.85 13.91
N GLY A 147 -38.61 6.10 13.55
CA GLY A 147 -39.95 6.68 13.42
C GLY A 147 -40.15 7.62 12.22
N ALA A 148 -39.19 7.75 11.29
CA ALA A 148 -39.36 8.59 10.10
C ALA A 148 -39.03 7.82 8.81
N LEU A 149 -39.86 6.83 8.49
CA LEU A 149 -40.00 6.33 7.11
C LEU A 149 -41.09 7.16 6.43
N SER A 150 -40.68 8.07 5.55
CA SER A 150 -41.58 8.68 4.57
C SER A 150 -41.67 7.72 3.39
N TRP A 151 -42.85 7.14 3.19
CA TRP A 151 -43.17 6.40 1.98
C TRP A 151 -43.90 7.35 1.05
N ASP A 152 -43.20 7.82 0.02
CA ASP A 152 -43.78 8.30 -1.24
C ASP A 152 -43.19 7.47 -2.38
#